data_AF-A0A9D9EKB4-F1
#
_entry.id   AF-A0A9D9EKB4-F1
#
_cell.length_a   1.000
_cell.length_b   1.000
_cell.length_c   1.000
_cell.angle_alpha   90.00
_cell.angle_beta   90.00
_cell.angle_gamma   90.00
#
_symmetry.space_group_name_H-M   'P 1'
#
loop_
_entity.id
_entity.type
_entity.pdbx_description
1 polymer ?
#
loop_
_entity_poly.entity_id
_entity_poly.type
_entity_poly.pdbx_seq_one_letter_code
_entity_poly.pdbx_strand_id
1 'polypeptide(L)' 'MIFPLEQLIEFSGNVYEITCAAVRRAYQLSMVRDPEIAENDGKVVSLAARQVFTNQVEYKIEEQ' A
#
# COMPACT_ATOMS: atom_id res chain seq x y z
N MET A 1 -11.50 7.01 2.89
CA MET A 1 -10.22 6.77 3.64
C MET A 1 -9.26 7.98 3.63
N ILE A 2 -8.44 8.10 4.69
CA ILE A 2 -7.30 9.03 4.86
C ILE A 2 -5.98 8.24 4.79
N PHE A 3 -4.92 8.84 4.24
CA PHE A 3 -3.59 8.21 4.15
C PHE A 3 -2.99 7.96 5.55
N PRO A 4 -2.29 6.83 5.79
CA PRO A 4 -1.69 6.48 7.08
C PRO A 4 -0.46 7.36 7.42
N LEU A 5 -0.70 8.63 7.77
CA LEU A 5 0.37 9.61 8.03
C LEU A 5 1.19 9.29 9.28
N GLU A 6 0.57 8.76 10.32
CA GLU A 6 1.27 8.35 11.54
C GLU A 6 2.28 7.24 11.23
N GLN A 7 1.85 6.18 10.53
CA GLN A 7 2.72 5.09 10.13
C GLN A 7 3.82 5.57 9.17
N LEU A 8 3.52 6.53 8.29
CA LEU A 8 4.52 7.15 7.43
C LEU A 8 5.61 7.90 8.23
N ILE A 9 5.21 8.62 9.28
CA ILE A 9 6.14 9.37 10.14
C ILE A 9 6.99 8.41 11.00
N GLU A 10 6.40 7.33 11.48
CA GLU A 10 7.08 6.32 12.31
C GLU A 10 7.95 5.36 11.50
N PHE A 11 7.77 5.31 10.18
CA PHE A 11 8.49 4.37 9.32
C PHE A 11 9.99 4.73 9.22
N SER A 12 10.83 3.87 9.80
CA SER A 12 12.29 4.02 9.77
C SER A 12 12.99 3.21 8.67
N GLY A 13 12.23 2.54 7.80
CA GLY A 13 12.76 1.74 6.70
C GLY A 13 13.06 2.55 5.44
N ASN A 14 13.31 1.86 4.32
CA ASN A 14 13.54 2.51 3.05
C ASN A 14 12.23 3.05 2.45
N VAL A 15 12.05 4.38 2.49
CA VAL A 15 10.85 5.06 1.99
C VAL A 15 10.60 4.79 0.50
N TYR A 16 11.66 4.62 -0.29
CA TYR A 16 11.53 4.29 -1.70
C TYR A 16 10.96 2.88 -1.89
N GLU A 17 11.47 1.90 -1.14
CA GLU A 17 11.02 0.51 -1.23
C GLU A 17 9.54 0.37 -0.84
N ILE A 18 9.14 0.95 0.29
CA ILE A 18 7.74 0.88 0.73
C ILE A 18 6.80 1.61 -0.24
N THR A 19 7.27 2.69 -0.87
CA THR A 19 6.51 3.39 -1.92
C THR A 19 6.33 2.49 -3.14
N CYS A 20 7.40 1.83 -3.60
CA CYS A 20 7.32 0.86 -4.69
C CYS A 20 6.38 -0.30 -4.36
N ALA A 21 6.42 -0.81 -3.12
CA ALA A 21 5.53 -1.86 -2.65
C ALA A 21 4.06 -1.41 -2.66
N ALA A 22 3.76 -0.21 -2.14
CA ALA A 22 2.42 0.36 -2.15
C ALA A 22 1.88 0.56 -3.58
N VAL A 23 2.71 1.04 -4.51
CA VAL A 23 2.34 1.20 -5.93
C VAL A 23 2.04 -0.16 -6.59
N ARG A 24 2.90 -1.16 -6.38
CA ARG A 24 2.66 -2.52 -6.89
C ARG A 24 1.38 -3.11 -6.32
N ARG A 25 1.12 -2.91 -5.02
CA ARG A 25 -0.10 -3.37 -4.37
C ARG A 25 -1.34 -2.66 -4.91
N ALA A 26 -1.29 -1.35 -5.14
CA ALA A 26 -2.39 -0.60 -5.75
C ALA A 26 -2.72 -1.11 -7.16
N TYR A 27 -1.69 -1.47 -7.93
CA TYR A 27 -1.86 -2.10 -9.23
C TYR A 27 -2.57 -3.46 -9.11
N GLN A 28 -2.14 -4.33 -8.19
CA GLN A 28 -2.78 -5.62 -7.95
C GLN A 28 -4.27 -5.48 -7.61
N LEU A 29 -4.62 -4.59 -6.66
CA LEU A 29 -6.00 -4.30 -6.28
C LEU A 29 -6.83 -3.83 -7.48
N SER A 30 -6.26 -2.95 -8.31
CA SER A 30 -6.93 -2.41 -9.50
C SER A 30 -7.16 -3.49 -10.56
N MET A 31 -6.21 -4.40 -10.77
CA MET A 31 -6.31 -5.47 -11.76
C MET A 31 -7.43 -6.46 -11.42
N VAL A 32 -7.61 -6.79 -10.14
CA VAL A 32 -8.66 -7.70 -9.70
C VAL A 32 -10.00 -6.99 -9.43
N ARG A 33 -10.05 -5.66 -9.60
CA ARG A 33 -11.22 -4.81 -9.28
C ARG A 33 -11.72 -5.07 -7.86
N ASP A 34 -10.79 -5.07 -6.91
CA ASP A 34 -11.08 -5.39 -5.52
C ASP A 34 -12.20 -4.50 -4.96
N PRO A 35 -13.26 -5.07 -4.34
CA PRO A 35 -14.37 -4.28 -3.81
C PRO A 35 -13.94 -3.29 -2.73
N GLU A 36 -12.83 -3.57 -2.01
CA GLU A 36 -12.28 -2.69 -0.98
C GLU A 36 -11.90 -1.31 -1.57
N ILE A 37 -11.65 -1.22 -2.89
CA ILE A 37 -11.41 0.06 -3.57
C ILE A 37 -12.65 0.97 -3.47
N ALA A 38 -13.84 0.45 -3.74
CA ALA A 38 -15.08 1.21 -3.72
C ALA A 38 -15.46 1.63 -2.29
N GLU A 39 -15.24 0.73 -1.32
CA GLU A 39 -15.41 1.00 0.12
C GLU A 39 -14.48 2.12 0.63
N ASN A 40 -13.39 2.38 -0.09
CA ASN A 40 -12.40 3.40 0.25
C ASN A 40 -12.43 4.62 -0.69
N ASP A 41 -13.61 4.95 -1.24
CA ASP A 41 -13.84 6.12 -2.11
C ASP A 41 -13.00 6.12 -3.40
N GLY A 42 -12.61 4.94 -3.89
CA GLY A 42 -11.75 4.81 -5.07
C GLY A 42 -10.27 5.16 -4.82
N LYS A 43 -9.87 5.44 -3.57
CA LYS A 43 -8.50 5.86 -3.22
C LYS A 43 -7.53 4.66 -3.11
N VAL A 44 -7.35 3.95 -4.23
CA VAL A 44 -6.59 2.69 -4.27
C VAL A 44 -5.14 2.82 -3.76
N VAL A 45 -4.47 3.95 -3.99
CA VAL A 45 -3.10 4.17 -3.52
C VAL A 45 -3.06 4.31 -2.00
N SER A 46 -3.99 5.06 -1.40
CA SER A 46 -4.06 5.20 0.06
C SER A 46 -4.42 3.87 0.74
N LEU A 47 -5.29 3.08 0.09
CA LEU A 47 -5.65 1.74 0.55
C LEU A 47 -4.44 0.81 0.54
N ALA A 48 -3.73 0.74 -0.59
CA ALA A 48 -2.54 -0.07 -0.73
C ALA A 48 -1.44 0.35 0.25
N ALA A 49 -1.21 1.66 0.41
CA ALA A 49 -0.25 2.18 1.37
C ALA A 49 -0.62 1.74 2.80
N ARG A 50 -1.88 1.85 3.22
CA ARG A 50 -2.32 1.35 4.53
C ARG A 50 -2.03 -0.14 4.68
N GLN A 51 -2.38 -0.95 3.69
CA GLN A 51 -2.16 -2.41 3.75
C GLN A 51 -0.68 -2.74 3.96
N VAL A 52 0.23 -2.00 3.33
CA VAL A 52 1.67 -2.19 3.48
C VAL A 52 2.18 -1.65 4.83
N PHE A 53 1.82 -0.42 5.20
CA PHE A 53 2.26 0.21 6.46
C PHE A 53 1.77 -0.52 7.72
N THR A 54 0.63 -1.21 7.64
CA THR A 54 0.04 -1.97 8.75
C THR A 54 0.40 -3.45 8.72
N ASN A 55 1.32 -3.86 7.83
CA ASN A 55 1.71 -5.26 7.61
C ASN A 55 0.52 -6.21 7.30
N GLN A 56 -0.60 -5.69 6.81
CA GLN A 56 -1.67 -6.52 6.23
C GLN A 56 -1.18 -7.19 4.93
N VAL A 57 -0.24 -6.54 4.25
CA VAL A 57 0.48 -7.06 3.08
C VAL A 57 1.96 -6.79 3.25
N GLU A 58 2.76 -7.84 3.27
CA GLU A 58 4.21 -7.76 3.30
C GLU A 58 4.80 -7.72 1.89
N TYR A 59 6.00 -7.17 1.75
CA TYR A 59 6.75 -7.17 0.50
C TYR A 59 8.17 -7.66 0.73
N LYS A 60 8.75 -8.27 -0.30
CA LYS A 60 10.16 -8.62 -0.37
C LYS A 60 10.69 -8.21 -1.74
N ILE A 61 11.96 -7.83 -1.81
CA ILE A 61 12.66 -7.70 -3.08
C ILE A 61 12.90 -9.11 -3.63
N GLU A 62 12.50 -9.35 -4.88
CA GLU A 62 12.79 -10.61 -5.56
C GLU A 62 14.31 -10.76 -5.70
N GLU A 63 14.86 -11.85 -5.16
CA GLU A 63 16.24 -12.25 -5.41
C GLU A 63 16.29 -12.88 -6.81
N GLN A 64 17.23 -12.40 -7.64
CA GLN A 64 17.45 -12.89 -9.00
C GLN A 64 18.19 -14.23 -9.01
#